data_AF-A0A936IAN5-F1
#
_entry.id   AF-A0A936IAN5-F1
#
_cell.length_a   1.000
_cell.length_b   1.000
_cell.length_c   1.000
_cell.angle_alpha   90.00
_cell.angle_beta   90.00
_cell.angle_gamma   90.00
#
_symmetry.space_group_name_H-M   'P 1'
#
loop_
_entity.id
_entity.type
_entity.pdbx_description
1 polymer ?
#
loop_
_entity_poly.entity_id
_entity_poly.type
_entity_poly.pdbx_seq_one_letter_code
_entity_poly.pdbx_strand_id
1 'polypeptide(L)'
;MKKWILLIFIFNLFETNIQAQEIWNVKAVLPNGDLIDVKAIDAAGNKYDVKAFVESNNTQFLDVKAIKNGNKLPVKIIKGGQTPYPVKAIDTDGTLLDIKAVSTIHVKYDIKGVEMKGNVISIKMLHGDKTQYAVKAISPTGILHDIKGIKFSESKEEGISNQQSYYAHVKAMPQILSISDDPYWNLKAIAQNGKSYKVQAIDKEGIKYPVKAFALGGDYHLLEIKAFVGKKLFAVKILESSDKLAPVKAIAENGEILDIKAIHADGEILDVKGIQRDGNIMHIKAIGKDETRLGIKAISSTGNFYDVKGIIAQDKAAIYGVAYKAHIKALPQQP
;
A
#
# COMPACT_ATOMS: atom_id res chain seq x y z
N MET A 1 21.07 68.75 -19.84
CA MET A 1 21.01 67.87 -18.65
C MET A 1 20.15 66.64 -18.97
N LYS A 2 20.76 65.50 -19.30
CA LYS A 2 20.03 64.23 -19.54
C LYS A 2 20.09 63.39 -18.26
N LYS A 3 18.95 63.18 -17.61
CA LYS A 3 18.80 62.33 -16.43
C LYS A 3 18.88 60.86 -16.85
N TRP A 4 19.77 60.11 -16.23
CA TRP A 4 19.80 58.65 -16.29
C TRP A 4 18.86 58.11 -15.21
N ILE A 5 17.90 57.28 -15.59
CA ILE A 5 17.08 56.48 -14.68
C ILE A 5 17.81 55.15 -14.51
N LEU A 6 18.33 54.90 -13.30
CA LEU A 6 18.89 53.62 -12.92
C LEU A 6 17.73 52.70 -12.49
N LEU A 7 17.42 51.69 -13.29
CA LEU A 7 16.46 50.65 -12.94
C LEU A 7 17.18 49.58 -12.10
N ILE A 8 16.84 49.49 -10.81
CA ILE A 8 17.32 48.42 -9.93
C ILE A 8 16.39 47.22 -10.10
N PHE A 9 16.87 46.16 -10.75
CA PHE A 9 16.20 44.86 -10.78
C PHE A 9 16.45 44.14 -9.46
N ILE A 10 15.42 44.03 -8.62
CA ILE A 10 15.43 43.17 -7.44
C ILE A 10 15.07 41.75 -7.92
N PHE A 11 16.08 40.88 -8.01
CA PHE A 11 15.88 39.44 -8.21
C PHE A 11 15.36 38.84 -6.89
N ASN A 12 14.08 38.47 -6.85
CA ASN A 12 13.55 37.60 -5.80
C ASN A 12 14.06 36.17 -6.06
N LEU A 13 15.05 35.74 -5.28
CA LEU A 13 15.44 34.33 -5.17
C LEU A 13 14.35 33.59 -4.40
N PHE A 14 13.50 32.85 -5.11
CA PHE A 14 12.67 31.82 -4.48
C PHE A 14 13.57 30.62 -4.17
N GLU A 15 13.93 30.44 -2.90
CA GLU A 15 14.51 29.19 -2.42
C GLU A 15 13.42 28.11 -2.46
N THR A 16 13.47 27.27 -3.50
CA THR A 16 12.71 26.03 -3.50
C THR A 16 13.29 25.11 -2.44
N ASN A 17 12.64 25.02 -1.28
CA ASN A 17 12.92 23.99 -0.29
C ASN A 17 12.59 22.61 -0.89
N ILE A 18 13.58 21.97 -1.51
CA ILE A 18 13.49 20.55 -1.86
C ILE A 18 13.65 19.79 -0.54
N GLN A 19 12.53 19.44 0.09
CA GLN A 19 12.57 18.55 1.25
C GLN A 19 13.22 17.23 0.81
N ALA A 20 14.35 16.87 1.42
CA ALA A 20 15.02 15.61 1.15
C ALA A 20 14.05 14.44 1.38
N GLN A 21 14.06 13.46 0.48
CA GLN A 21 13.19 12.30 0.64
C GLN A 21 13.53 11.55 1.93
N GLU A 22 12.53 11.33 2.78
CA GLU A 22 12.71 10.54 3.99
C GLU A 22 12.88 9.05 3.66
N ILE A 23 13.89 8.44 4.27
CA ILE A 23 14.31 7.06 4.02
C ILE A 23 14.35 6.31 5.36
N TRP A 24 13.70 5.15 5.40
CA TRP A 24 13.65 4.28 6.57
C TRP A 24 14.63 3.12 6.40
N ASN A 25 15.30 2.75 7.50
CA ASN A 25 16.22 1.62 7.51
C ASN A 25 15.44 0.30 7.51
N VAL A 26 15.82 -0.66 6.68
CA VAL A 26 15.28 -2.03 6.74
C VAL A 26 16.25 -2.91 7.51
N LYS A 27 15.78 -3.49 8.62
CA LYS A 27 16.61 -4.30 9.52
C LYS A 27 15.88 -5.57 9.95
N ALA A 28 16.64 -6.64 10.18
CA ALA A 28 16.15 -7.78 10.94
C ALA A 28 16.30 -7.48 12.44
N VAL A 29 15.31 -7.90 13.23
CA VAL A 29 15.23 -7.60 14.66
C VAL A 29 15.37 -8.90 15.45
N LEU A 30 16.42 -8.98 16.25
CA LEU A 30 16.70 -10.12 17.13
C LEU A 30 15.88 -10.03 18.45
N PRO A 31 15.73 -11.14 19.20
CA PRO A 31 14.92 -11.15 20.43
C PRO A 31 15.45 -10.22 21.52
N ASN A 32 16.77 -9.98 21.55
CA ASN A 32 17.41 -9.06 22.48
C ASN A 32 17.29 -7.58 22.06
N GLY A 33 16.62 -7.28 20.94
CA GLY A 33 16.47 -5.94 20.39
C GLY A 33 17.57 -5.53 19.41
N ASP A 34 18.62 -6.35 19.23
CA ASP A 34 19.69 -6.04 18.29
C ASP A 34 19.17 -6.01 16.85
N LEU A 35 19.75 -5.09 16.07
CA LEU A 35 19.35 -4.84 14.70
C LEU A 35 20.44 -5.29 13.74
N ILE A 36 20.07 -6.15 12.80
CA ILE A 36 20.96 -6.63 11.74
C ILE A 36 20.59 -5.95 10.43
N ASP A 37 21.58 -5.43 9.72
CA ASP A 37 21.38 -4.77 8.43
C ASP A 37 20.85 -5.73 7.37
N VAL A 38 19.80 -5.32 6.64
CA VAL A 38 19.35 -6.02 5.44
C VAL A 38 20.00 -5.37 4.22
N LYS A 39 20.65 -6.20 3.40
CA LYS A 39 21.37 -5.78 2.18
C LYS A 39 20.90 -6.60 0.99
N ALA A 40 20.98 -6.00 -0.19
CA ALA A 40 20.95 -6.71 -1.46
C ALA A 40 22.39 -7.10 -1.83
N ILE A 41 22.60 -8.31 -2.32
CA ILE A 41 23.92 -8.86 -2.62
C ILE A 41 23.93 -9.41 -4.05
N ASP A 42 24.87 -8.94 -4.87
CA ASP A 42 25.05 -9.47 -6.23
C ASP A 42 25.94 -10.73 -6.26
N ALA A 43 26.09 -11.33 -7.45
CA ALA A 43 26.88 -12.55 -7.64
C ALA A 43 28.37 -12.35 -7.31
N ALA A 44 28.91 -11.13 -7.42
CA ALA A 44 30.28 -10.80 -7.03
C ALA A 44 30.44 -10.58 -5.52
N GLY A 45 29.33 -10.57 -4.77
CA GLY A 45 29.33 -10.38 -3.32
C GLY A 45 29.29 -8.92 -2.87
N ASN A 46 29.13 -7.97 -3.80
CA ASN A 46 28.95 -6.55 -3.44
C ASN A 46 27.63 -6.38 -2.70
N LYS A 47 27.63 -5.47 -1.72
CA LYS A 47 26.47 -5.23 -0.84
C LYS A 47 25.88 -3.85 -1.14
N TYR A 48 24.56 -3.81 -1.22
CA TYR A 48 23.79 -2.62 -1.49
C TYR A 48 22.73 -2.42 -0.42
N ASP A 49 22.47 -1.17 -0.07
CA ASP A 49 21.51 -0.82 0.97
C ASP A 49 20.08 -1.16 0.54
N VAL A 50 19.30 -1.74 1.45
CA VAL A 50 17.85 -1.93 1.29
C VAL A 50 17.14 -0.98 2.24
N LYS A 51 16.27 -0.14 1.68
CA LYS A 51 15.56 0.90 2.42
C LYS A 51 14.08 0.93 2.06
N ALA A 52 13.27 1.47 2.96
CA ALA A 52 11.89 1.83 2.67
C ALA A 52 11.78 3.34 2.41
N PHE A 53 11.03 3.73 1.39
CA PHE A 53 10.99 5.11 0.89
C PHE A 53 9.65 5.76 1.19
N VAL A 54 9.69 6.89 1.91
CA VAL A 54 8.53 7.76 2.10
C VAL A 54 8.37 8.60 0.83
N GLU A 55 7.15 8.66 0.31
CA GLU A 55 6.81 9.46 -0.87
C GLU A 55 5.64 10.36 -0.54
N SER A 56 5.75 11.66 -0.84
CA SER A 56 4.69 12.65 -0.57
C SER A 56 4.20 12.63 0.90
N ASN A 57 5.12 12.46 1.85
CA ASN A 57 4.85 12.34 3.30
C ASN A 57 3.93 11.16 3.70
N ASN A 58 3.65 10.23 2.79
CA ASN A 58 2.88 9.04 3.09
C ASN A 58 3.78 7.96 3.69
N THR A 59 3.44 7.48 4.90
CA THR A 59 4.11 6.35 5.54
C THR A 59 3.27 5.07 5.62
N GLN A 60 1.97 5.09 5.30
CA GLN A 60 1.08 3.90 5.43
C GLN A 60 1.45 2.73 4.51
N PHE A 61 2.12 2.99 3.38
CA PHE A 61 2.40 1.95 2.39
C PHE A 61 3.66 2.28 1.59
N LEU A 62 4.82 1.92 2.15
CA LEU A 62 6.12 2.31 1.60
C LEU A 62 6.65 1.28 0.61
N ASP A 63 7.33 1.76 -0.42
CA ASP A 63 8.15 0.93 -1.29
C ASP A 63 9.44 0.51 -0.59
N VAL A 64 9.78 -0.77 -0.69
CA VAL A 64 11.07 -1.31 -0.28
C VAL A 64 11.93 -1.48 -1.54
N LYS A 65 13.08 -0.80 -1.57
CA LYS A 65 13.99 -0.83 -2.73
C LYS A 65 15.44 -1.02 -2.28
N ALA A 66 16.23 -1.68 -3.13
CA ALA A 66 17.68 -1.73 -2.99
C ALA A 66 18.32 -0.56 -3.74
N ILE A 67 19.42 -0.02 -3.23
CA ILE A 67 20.10 1.16 -3.79
C ILE A 67 21.44 0.72 -4.38
N LYS A 68 21.51 0.59 -5.71
CA LYS A 68 22.73 0.21 -6.44
C LYS A 68 23.10 1.31 -7.42
N ASN A 69 24.28 1.90 -7.24
CA ASN A 69 24.81 2.97 -8.10
C ASN A 69 23.82 4.13 -8.30
N GLY A 70 23.12 4.54 -7.24
CA GLY A 70 22.09 5.58 -7.27
C GLY A 70 20.71 5.12 -7.77
N ASN A 71 20.61 3.94 -8.39
CA ASN A 71 19.33 3.39 -8.85
C ASN A 71 18.56 2.72 -7.71
N LYS A 72 17.24 2.93 -7.68
CA LYS A 72 16.32 2.29 -6.72
C LYS A 72 15.68 1.05 -7.35
N LEU A 73 16.27 -0.09 -7.07
CA LEU A 73 15.86 -1.40 -7.59
C LEU A 73 14.67 -1.96 -6.80
N PRO A 74 13.58 -2.41 -7.45
CA PRO A 74 12.44 -2.97 -6.74
C PRO A 74 12.82 -4.26 -6.01
N VAL A 75 12.37 -4.40 -4.77
CA VAL A 75 12.42 -5.66 -4.03
C VAL A 75 11.08 -6.39 -4.19
N LYS A 76 11.13 -7.64 -4.60
CA LYS A 76 9.97 -8.47 -4.95
C LYS A 76 10.11 -9.88 -4.40
N ILE A 77 8.99 -10.57 -4.30
CA ILE A 77 8.98 -12.03 -4.19
C ILE A 77 8.90 -12.59 -5.60
N ILE A 78 9.89 -13.39 -6.03
CA ILE A 78 10.03 -13.73 -7.46
C ILE A 78 9.16 -14.92 -7.90
N LYS A 79 9.04 -15.97 -7.09
CA LYS A 79 8.27 -17.18 -7.43
C LYS A 79 7.33 -17.54 -6.29
N GLY A 80 6.12 -17.99 -6.65
CA GLY A 80 5.13 -18.56 -5.74
C GLY A 80 5.18 -20.09 -5.69
N GLY A 81 4.26 -20.70 -4.95
CA GLY A 81 3.99 -22.15 -4.98
C GLY A 81 4.81 -23.03 -4.04
N GLN A 82 5.98 -22.59 -3.55
CA GLN A 82 6.75 -23.31 -2.54
C GLN A 82 7.35 -22.34 -1.50
N THR A 83 7.04 -22.58 -0.23
CA THR A 83 7.69 -21.92 0.90
C THR A 83 9.03 -22.59 1.20
N PRO A 84 10.08 -21.82 1.55
CA PRO A 84 10.10 -20.37 1.69
C PRO A 84 10.20 -19.62 0.34
N TYR A 85 9.44 -18.52 0.20
CA TYR A 85 9.39 -17.71 -1.00
C TYR A 85 10.65 -16.84 -1.17
N PRO A 86 11.29 -16.81 -2.36
CA PRO A 86 12.51 -16.03 -2.57
C PRO A 86 12.22 -14.53 -2.66
N VAL A 87 12.81 -13.77 -1.74
CA VAL A 87 12.83 -12.29 -1.78
C VAL A 87 14.12 -11.84 -2.47
N LYS A 88 13.99 -11.04 -3.54
CA LYS A 88 15.11 -10.57 -4.36
C LYS A 88 14.93 -9.10 -4.73
N ALA A 89 16.04 -8.40 -4.92
CA ALA A 89 16.02 -7.16 -5.70
C ALA A 89 16.20 -7.49 -7.19
N ILE A 90 15.55 -6.72 -8.06
CA ILE A 90 15.64 -6.88 -9.52
C ILE A 90 16.40 -5.68 -10.07
N ASP A 91 17.58 -5.92 -10.64
CA ASP A 91 18.39 -4.89 -11.28
C ASP A 91 17.77 -4.41 -12.61
N THR A 92 18.29 -3.32 -13.15
CA THR A 92 17.84 -2.68 -14.39
C THR A 92 17.92 -3.57 -15.63
N ASP A 93 18.84 -4.52 -15.64
CA ASP A 93 19.02 -5.53 -16.69
C ASP A 93 18.24 -6.84 -16.41
N GLY A 94 17.47 -6.89 -15.31
CA GLY A 94 16.73 -8.08 -14.87
C GLY A 94 17.53 -9.03 -13.98
N THR A 95 18.82 -8.76 -13.72
CA THR A 95 19.65 -9.56 -12.81
C THR A 95 19.05 -9.56 -11.40
N LEU A 96 19.01 -10.74 -10.78
CA LEU A 96 18.48 -10.92 -9.43
C LEU A 96 19.57 -10.81 -8.37
N LEU A 97 19.37 -9.92 -7.40
CA LEU A 97 20.23 -9.78 -6.23
C LEU A 97 19.57 -10.45 -5.02
N ASP A 98 20.38 -11.17 -4.25
CA ASP A 98 19.97 -11.81 -3.00
C ASP A 98 19.65 -10.78 -1.92
N ILE A 99 18.49 -10.89 -1.25
CA ILE A 99 18.24 -10.12 -0.03
C ILE A 99 18.66 -10.95 1.17
N LYS A 100 19.62 -10.44 1.94
CA LYS A 100 20.16 -11.11 3.13
C LYS A 100 20.30 -10.13 4.28
N ALA A 101 20.14 -10.64 5.50
CA ALA A 101 20.58 -9.92 6.69
C ALA A 101 22.06 -10.22 6.92
N VAL A 102 22.86 -9.19 7.18
CA VAL A 102 24.32 -9.28 7.29
C VAL A 102 24.74 -8.77 8.66
N SER A 103 25.28 -9.67 9.49
CA SER A 103 25.77 -9.30 10.82
C SER A 103 27.07 -8.49 10.74
N THR A 104 27.45 -7.88 11.87
CA THR A 104 28.72 -7.16 12.03
C THR A 104 29.93 -8.06 11.77
N ILE A 105 29.85 -9.34 12.12
CA ILE A 105 30.86 -10.36 11.82
C ILE A 105 30.68 -11.00 10.43
N HIS A 106 29.93 -10.36 9.52
CA HIS A 106 29.76 -10.75 8.12
C HIS A 106 29.02 -12.07 7.86
N VAL A 107 28.38 -12.66 8.87
CA VAL A 107 27.48 -13.80 8.70
C VAL A 107 26.25 -13.33 7.93
N LYS A 108 25.85 -14.12 6.93
CA LYS A 108 24.71 -13.82 6.03
C LYS A 108 23.55 -14.77 6.34
N TYR A 109 22.41 -14.20 6.68
CA TYR A 109 21.16 -14.93 6.92
C TYR A 109 20.17 -14.67 5.79
N ASP A 110 19.41 -15.70 5.44
CA ASP A 110 18.43 -15.63 4.37
C ASP A 110 17.20 -14.82 4.80
N ILE A 111 16.71 -13.95 3.91
CA ILE A 111 15.43 -13.24 4.08
C ILE A 111 14.45 -13.83 3.07
N LYS A 112 13.34 -14.40 3.57
CA LYS A 112 12.37 -15.10 2.73
C LYS A 112 10.93 -14.81 3.16
N GLY A 113 10.00 -15.01 2.25
CA GLY A 113 8.58 -15.16 2.61
C GLY A 113 8.36 -16.53 3.25
N VAL A 114 7.78 -16.60 4.44
CA VAL A 114 7.69 -17.85 5.21
C VAL A 114 6.27 -18.42 5.31
N GLU A 115 5.27 -17.56 5.17
CA GLU A 115 3.86 -17.91 5.36
C GLU A 115 3.01 -16.92 4.57
N MET A 116 1.93 -17.41 3.95
CA MET A 116 0.94 -16.59 3.27
C MET A 116 -0.40 -16.71 3.99
N LYS A 117 -0.98 -15.58 4.40
CA LYS A 117 -2.32 -15.47 4.99
C LYS A 117 -3.15 -14.53 4.14
N GLY A 118 -4.14 -15.08 3.44
CA GLY A 118 -4.86 -14.33 2.42
C GLY A 118 -3.89 -13.77 1.38
N ASN A 119 -3.86 -12.45 1.24
CA ASN A 119 -3.05 -11.74 0.26
C ASN A 119 -1.72 -11.19 0.81
N VAL A 120 -1.38 -11.53 2.05
CA VAL A 120 -0.20 -11.03 2.77
C VAL A 120 0.77 -12.19 3.02
N ILE A 121 2.03 -11.96 2.71
CA ILE A 121 3.13 -12.91 2.92
C ILE A 121 4.03 -12.36 4.01
N SER A 122 4.19 -13.11 5.10
CA SER A 122 5.15 -12.77 6.16
C SER A 122 6.58 -12.92 5.64
N ILE A 123 7.38 -11.87 5.75
CA ILE A 123 8.82 -11.90 5.43
C ILE A 123 9.61 -11.96 6.72
N LYS A 124 10.52 -12.91 6.81
CA LYS A 124 11.35 -13.18 8.00
C LYS A 124 12.80 -13.43 7.61
N MET A 125 13.69 -13.14 8.56
CA MET A 125 15.06 -13.66 8.54
C MET A 125 15.06 -15.10 9.04
N LEU A 126 15.71 -16.00 8.33
CA LEU A 126 15.87 -17.40 8.69
C LEU A 126 17.24 -17.62 9.34
N HIS A 127 17.22 -18.12 10.57
CA HIS A 127 18.42 -18.53 11.29
C HIS A 127 18.67 -20.05 11.11
N GLY A 128 19.91 -20.49 11.35
CA GLY A 128 20.35 -21.86 11.02
C GLY A 128 19.61 -22.97 11.77
N ASP A 129 19.03 -22.66 12.92
CA ASP A 129 18.21 -23.53 13.77
C ASP A 129 16.71 -23.53 13.38
N LYS A 130 16.36 -22.95 12.22
CA LYS A 130 14.99 -22.70 11.74
C LYS A 130 14.24 -21.60 12.51
N THR A 131 14.88 -20.92 13.46
CA THR A 131 14.29 -19.77 14.13
C THR A 131 14.08 -18.62 13.13
N GLN A 132 12.94 -17.93 13.27
CA GLN A 132 12.53 -16.87 12.38
C GLN A 132 12.47 -15.54 13.12
N TYR A 133 13.13 -14.52 12.57
CA TYR A 133 13.17 -13.19 13.15
C TYR A 133 12.46 -12.17 12.29
N ALA A 134 11.89 -11.14 12.93
CA ALA A 134 11.14 -10.11 12.23
C ALA A 134 12.04 -9.26 11.34
N VAL A 135 11.51 -8.80 10.21
CA VAL A 135 12.15 -7.79 9.36
C VAL A 135 11.26 -6.55 9.39
N LYS A 136 11.84 -5.41 9.76
CA LYS A 136 11.12 -4.16 9.97
C LYS A 136 11.76 -3.02 9.18
N ALA A 137 10.93 -2.10 8.70
CA ALA A 137 11.38 -0.76 8.36
C ALA A 137 11.30 0.13 9.59
N ILE A 138 12.33 0.95 9.81
CA ILE A 138 12.52 1.76 11.00
C ILE A 138 12.75 3.21 10.56
N SER A 139 11.85 4.10 10.93
CA SER A 139 11.96 5.53 10.63
C SER A 139 13.14 6.18 11.39
N PRO A 140 13.60 7.37 10.97
CA PRO A 140 14.55 8.16 11.75
C PRO A 140 14.08 8.46 13.18
N THR A 141 12.76 8.53 13.39
CA THR A 141 12.12 8.81 14.69
C THR A 141 11.75 7.54 15.48
N GLY A 142 12.09 6.34 14.96
CA GLY A 142 11.84 5.07 15.64
C GLY A 142 10.47 4.43 15.38
N ILE A 143 9.67 4.95 14.44
CA ILE A 143 8.43 4.31 14.00
C ILE A 143 8.78 3.01 13.27
N LEU A 144 8.06 1.95 13.61
CA LEU A 144 8.31 0.60 13.12
C LEU A 144 7.18 0.14 12.20
N HIS A 145 7.55 -0.27 10.99
CA HIS A 145 6.67 -0.93 10.02
C HIS A 145 7.12 -2.37 9.78
N ASP A 146 6.15 -3.25 9.60
CA ASP A 146 6.43 -4.62 9.18
C ASP A 146 6.74 -4.68 7.69
N ILE A 147 7.74 -5.49 7.32
CA ILE A 147 8.02 -5.82 5.92
C ILE A 147 7.20 -7.05 5.53
N LYS A 148 6.38 -6.91 4.48
CA LYS A 148 5.49 -7.96 3.99
C LYS A 148 5.54 -8.08 2.48
N GLY A 149 5.26 -9.27 1.98
CA GLY A 149 4.88 -9.50 0.59
C GLY A 149 3.39 -9.26 0.41
N ILE A 150 2.98 -8.59 -0.66
CA ILE A 150 1.59 -8.23 -0.95
C ILE A 150 1.21 -8.69 -2.35
N LYS A 151 0.13 -9.48 -2.42
CA LYS A 151 -0.58 -9.80 -3.65
C LYS A 151 -1.84 -8.97 -3.74
N PHE A 152 -2.15 -8.51 -4.94
CA PHE A 152 -3.39 -7.80 -5.24
C PHE A 152 -4.27 -8.55 -6.22
N SER A 153 -3.74 -9.64 -6.80
CA SER A 153 -4.43 -10.55 -7.71
C SER A 153 -4.30 -12.01 -7.26
N GLU A 154 -5.24 -12.84 -7.69
CA GLU A 154 -5.21 -14.30 -7.51
C GLU A 154 -4.31 -15.00 -8.55
N SER A 155 -3.69 -14.22 -9.46
CA SER A 155 -2.84 -14.75 -10.51
C SER A 155 -1.58 -15.39 -9.93
N LYS A 156 -1.10 -16.45 -10.61
CA LYS A 156 0.18 -17.12 -10.28
C LYS A 156 1.36 -16.16 -10.31
N GLU A 157 1.27 -15.11 -11.11
CA GLU A 157 2.24 -14.02 -11.20
C GLU A 157 1.50 -12.71 -10.99
N GLU A 158 2.11 -11.79 -10.26
CA GLU A 158 1.52 -10.48 -9.96
C GLU A 158 1.88 -9.44 -11.01
N GLY A 159 3.04 -9.59 -11.67
CA GLY A 159 3.48 -8.71 -12.75
C GLY A 159 4.91 -9.00 -13.18
N ILE A 160 5.44 -8.12 -14.05
CA ILE A 160 6.80 -8.18 -14.57
C ILE A 160 7.53 -6.87 -14.23
N SER A 161 8.79 -6.96 -13.82
CA SER A 161 9.67 -5.82 -13.59
C SER A 161 11.04 -6.13 -14.15
N ASN A 162 11.57 -5.27 -15.02
CA ASN A 162 12.84 -5.48 -15.73
C ASN A 162 12.98 -6.91 -16.28
N GLN A 163 11.98 -7.34 -17.06
CA GLN A 163 11.90 -8.69 -17.67
C GLN A 163 11.72 -9.86 -16.70
N GLN A 164 11.75 -9.61 -15.39
CA GLN A 164 11.54 -10.62 -14.38
C GLN A 164 10.10 -10.62 -13.88
N SER A 165 9.42 -11.73 -14.09
CA SER A 165 8.13 -12.02 -13.44
C SER A 165 8.30 -12.07 -11.93
N TYR A 166 7.32 -11.55 -11.19
CA TYR A 166 7.27 -11.62 -9.74
C TYR A 166 5.92 -12.08 -9.20
N TYR A 167 5.95 -12.75 -8.06
CA TYR A 167 4.80 -13.31 -7.35
C TYR A 167 4.08 -12.30 -6.45
N ALA A 168 4.82 -11.38 -5.81
CA ALA A 168 4.27 -10.38 -4.90
C ALA A 168 5.18 -9.14 -4.77
N HIS A 169 4.59 -8.00 -4.40
CA HIS A 169 5.31 -6.77 -4.06
C HIS A 169 5.89 -6.87 -2.65
N VAL A 170 7.08 -6.35 -2.38
CA VAL A 170 7.56 -6.16 -1.00
C VAL A 170 7.32 -4.73 -0.56
N LYS A 171 6.62 -4.57 0.57
CA LYS A 171 6.17 -3.27 1.09
C LYS A 171 6.40 -3.19 2.60
N ALA A 172 6.61 -1.97 3.08
CA ALA A 172 6.59 -1.68 4.52
C ALA A 172 5.25 -1.03 4.90
N MET A 173 4.60 -1.54 5.94
CA MET A 173 3.27 -1.08 6.37
C MET A 173 3.19 -0.98 7.90
N PRO A 174 2.27 -0.17 8.43
CA PRO A 174 1.95 -0.14 9.86
C PRO A 174 1.75 -1.53 10.46
N GLN A 175 2.20 -1.67 11.71
CA GLN A 175 1.98 -2.89 12.48
C GLN A 175 0.50 -3.04 12.83
N ILE A 176 0.03 -4.28 12.93
CA ILE A 176 -1.30 -4.57 13.46
C ILE A 176 -1.29 -4.27 14.97
N LEU A 177 -2.08 -3.27 15.38
CA LEU A 177 -2.25 -2.93 16.80
C LEU A 177 -3.44 -3.66 17.44
N SER A 178 -4.35 -4.20 16.63
CA SER A 178 -5.53 -4.91 17.09
C SER A 178 -6.03 -5.94 16.08
N ILE A 179 -6.48 -7.06 16.63
CA ILE A 179 -7.11 -8.16 15.90
C ILE A 179 -8.59 -8.16 16.30
N SER A 180 -9.47 -8.50 15.36
CA SER A 180 -10.89 -8.76 15.65
C SER A 180 -11.20 -10.21 15.31
N ASP A 181 -12.24 -10.77 15.91
CA ASP A 181 -12.82 -12.05 15.47
C ASP A 181 -13.90 -11.84 14.39
N ASP A 182 -14.09 -10.59 13.96
CA ASP A 182 -15.09 -10.25 12.95
C ASP A 182 -14.76 -10.86 11.59
N PRO A 183 -15.70 -11.55 10.94
CA PRO A 183 -15.52 -12.03 9.58
C PRO A 183 -15.44 -10.88 8.55
N TYR A 184 -15.97 -9.71 8.91
CA TYR A 184 -15.94 -8.50 8.08
C TYR A 184 -16.17 -7.23 8.89
N TRP A 185 -15.65 -6.10 8.41
CA TRP A 185 -15.79 -4.78 9.03
C TRP A 185 -16.69 -3.86 8.21
N ASN A 186 -17.41 -2.96 8.88
CA ASN A 186 -18.33 -2.02 8.25
C ASN A 186 -17.58 -0.87 7.58
N LEU A 187 -17.93 -0.51 6.35
CA LEU A 187 -17.44 0.74 5.76
C LEU A 187 -18.36 1.91 6.10
N LYS A 188 -17.75 2.98 6.56
CA LYS A 188 -18.43 4.22 6.93
C LYS A 188 -17.70 5.43 6.38
N ALA A 189 -18.46 6.44 5.97
CA ALA A 189 -17.94 7.78 5.80
C ALA A 189 -18.07 8.52 7.14
N ILE A 190 -17.00 9.14 7.61
CA ILE A 190 -16.93 9.81 8.91
C ILE A 190 -16.77 11.32 8.68
N ALA A 191 -17.74 12.08 9.20
CA ALA A 191 -17.70 13.53 9.23
C ALA A 191 -16.81 14.04 10.38
N GLN A 192 -16.35 15.29 10.29
CA GLN A 192 -15.48 15.91 11.30
C GLN A 192 -16.14 16.00 12.68
N ASN A 193 -17.47 16.06 12.74
CA ASN A 193 -18.25 16.05 13.98
C ASN A 193 -18.49 14.63 14.56
N GLY A 194 -17.85 13.59 14.01
CA GLY A 194 -17.97 12.20 14.47
C GLY A 194 -19.19 11.44 13.93
N LYS A 195 -20.11 12.10 13.20
CA LYS A 195 -21.22 11.39 12.55
C LYS A 195 -20.70 10.42 11.49
N SER A 196 -21.36 9.26 11.40
CA SER A 196 -20.99 8.21 10.46
C SER A 196 -22.13 7.84 9.51
N TYR A 197 -21.80 7.64 8.24
CA TYR A 197 -22.75 7.33 7.17
C TYR A 197 -22.41 5.99 6.53
N LYS A 198 -23.42 5.21 6.15
CA LYS A 198 -23.21 3.89 5.53
C LYS A 198 -22.57 4.06 4.15
N VAL A 199 -21.55 3.27 3.84
CA VAL A 199 -21.04 3.17 2.47
C VAL A 199 -21.61 1.91 1.82
N GLN A 200 -22.22 2.08 0.66
CA GLN A 200 -22.93 1.02 -0.05
C GLN A 200 -22.62 1.06 -1.55
N ALA A 201 -22.74 -0.09 -2.21
CA ALA A 201 -22.77 -0.17 -3.66
C ALA A 201 -24.21 0.00 -4.14
N ILE A 202 -24.42 0.67 -5.26
CA ILE A 202 -25.75 0.93 -5.85
C ILE A 202 -25.69 0.53 -7.32
N ASP A 203 -26.61 -0.33 -7.76
CA ASP A 203 -26.76 -0.68 -9.18
C ASP A 203 -27.59 0.37 -9.95
N LYS A 204 -27.80 0.12 -11.24
CA LYS A 204 -28.55 1.02 -12.13
C LYS A 204 -30.05 1.07 -11.78
N GLU A 205 -30.59 0.04 -11.15
CA GLU A 205 -31.96 -0.01 -10.62
C GLU A 205 -32.11 0.72 -9.28
N GLY A 206 -31.00 1.15 -8.66
CA GLY A 206 -30.99 1.84 -7.37
C GLY A 206 -30.99 0.90 -6.16
N ILE A 207 -30.82 -0.40 -6.35
CA ILE A 207 -30.72 -1.39 -5.28
C ILE A 207 -29.39 -1.19 -4.55
N LYS A 208 -29.47 -1.18 -3.21
CA LYS A 208 -28.33 -0.89 -2.34
C LYS A 208 -27.76 -2.18 -1.76
N TYR A 209 -26.46 -2.34 -1.91
CA TYR A 209 -25.70 -3.52 -1.47
C TYR A 209 -24.68 -3.15 -0.39
N PRO A 210 -24.48 -4.00 0.63
CA PRO A 210 -23.44 -3.77 1.63
C PRO A 210 -22.05 -3.77 1.01
N VAL A 211 -21.17 -2.88 1.50
CA VAL A 211 -19.74 -2.91 1.22
C VAL A 211 -19.01 -3.14 2.54
N LYS A 212 -18.11 -4.13 2.58
CA LYS A 212 -17.37 -4.48 3.80
C LYS A 212 -15.88 -4.65 3.52
N ALA A 213 -15.10 -4.57 4.60
CA ALA A 213 -13.68 -4.92 4.59
C ALA A 213 -13.49 -6.35 5.16
N PHE A 214 -12.58 -7.14 4.59
CA PHE A 214 -12.36 -8.54 4.98
C PHE A 214 -10.89 -8.81 5.29
N ALA A 215 -10.65 -9.43 6.43
CA ALA A 215 -9.33 -9.97 6.79
C ALA A 215 -9.17 -11.38 6.20
N LEU A 216 -8.67 -11.47 4.96
CA LEU A 216 -8.49 -12.77 4.30
C LEU A 216 -7.40 -13.58 5.01
N GLY A 217 -7.69 -14.83 5.34
CA GLY A 217 -6.76 -15.70 6.07
C GLY A 217 -6.41 -15.20 7.48
N GLY A 218 -7.22 -14.29 8.05
CA GLY A 218 -6.99 -13.69 9.36
C GLY A 218 -5.83 -12.69 9.41
N ASP A 219 -5.32 -12.22 8.26
CA ASP A 219 -4.31 -11.15 8.24
C ASP A 219 -4.97 -9.77 8.24
N TYR A 220 -4.54 -8.94 9.19
CA TYR A 220 -5.05 -7.59 9.42
C TYR A 220 -4.10 -6.49 8.94
N HIS A 221 -3.02 -6.78 8.20
CA HIS A 221 -2.21 -5.71 7.61
C HIS A 221 -2.92 -5.06 6.43
N LEU A 222 -3.78 -5.81 5.74
CA LEU A 222 -4.43 -5.36 4.51
C LEU A 222 -5.79 -6.05 4.33
N LEU A 223 -6.87 -5.31 4.55
CA LEU A 223 -8.22 -5.85 4.38
C LEU A 223 -8.73 -5.58 2.95
N GLU A 224 -9.37 -6.57 2.35
CA GLU A 224 -10.04 -6.43 1.05
C GLU A 224 -11.33 -5.65 1.17
N ILE A 225 -11.61 -4.71 0.26
CA ILE A 225 -12.94 -4.09 0.16
C ILE A 225 -13.75 -4.77 -0.94
N LYS A 226 -14.92 -5.32 -0.58
CA LYS A 226 -15.84 -5.96 -1.53
C LYS A 226 -17.28 -5.49 -1.31
N ALA A 227 -18.05 -5.44 -2.41
CA ALA A 227 -19.50 -5.27 -2.39
C ALA A 227 -20.21 -6.63 -2.40
N PHE A 228 -21.25 -6.80 -1.57
CA PHE A 228 -22.04 -8.03 -1.46
C PHE A 228 -23.30 -7.94 -2.31
N VAL A 229 -23.29 -8.62 -3.46
CA VAL A 229 -24.44 -8.65 -4.37
C VAL A 229 -24.98 -10.08 -4.42
N GLY A 230 -26.06 -10.32 -3.68
CA GLY A 230 -26.59 -11.66 -3.44
C GLY A 230 -25.57 -12.53 -2.69
N LYS A 231 -25.10 -13.61 -3.34
CA LYS A 231 -24.06 -14.51 -2.79
C LYS A 231 -22.65 -14.22 -3.35
N LYS A 232 -22.49 -13.17 -4.17
CA LYS A 232 -21.23 -12.84 -4.84
C LYS A 232 -20.53 -11.64 -4.19
N LEU A 233 -19.20 -11.63 -4.28
CA LEU A 233 -18.35 -10.55 -3.79
C LEU A 233 -17.67 -9.84 -4.96
N PHE A 234 -18.07 -8.60 -5.20
CA PHE A 234 -17.51 -7.79 -6.28
C PHE A 234 -16.35 -6.94 -5.79
N ALA A 235 -15.28 -6.88 -6.58
CA ALA A 235 -14.10 -6.10 -6.24
C ALA A 235 -14.42 -4.61 -6.30
N VAL A 236 -14.00 -3.86 -5.28
CA VAL A 236 -14.10 -2.40 -5.30
C VAL A 236 -12.75 -1.81 -5.73
N LYS A 237 -12.80 -0.97 -6.77
CA LYS A 237 -11.62 -0.39 -7.41
C LYS A 237 -11.80 1.10 -7.61
N ILE A 238 -10.68 1.79 -7.82
CA ILE A 238 -10.70 3.13 -8.39
C ILE A 238 -10.44 2.98 -9.87
N LEU A 239 -11.41 3.35 -10.71
CA LEU A 239 -11.30 3.15 -12.15
C LEU A 239 -10.31 4.13 -12.77
N GLU A 240 -9.78 3.76 -13.93
CA GLU A 240 -9.04 4.70 -14.77
C GLU A 240 -10.00 5.78 -15.29
N SER A 241 -9.63 7.05 -15.15
CA SER A 241 -10.44 8.19 -15.55
C SER A 241 -9.56 9.44 -15.73
N SER A 242 -9.99 10.32 -16.63
CA SER A 242 -9.45 11.68 -16.81
C SER A 242 -10.10 12.72 -15.89
N ASP A 243 -11.11 12.33 -15.11
CA ASP A 243 -11.82 13.22 -14.19
C ASP A 243 -10.90 13.74 -13.08
N LYS A 244 -11.20 14.95 -12.60
CA LYS A 244 -10.52 15.54 -11.42
C LYS A 244 -10.58 14.62 -10.21
N LEU A 245 -11.73 13.96 -10.00
CA LEU A 245 -11.95 13.03 -8.90
C LEU A 245 -12.22 11.63 -9.47
N ALA A 246 -11.34 10.68 -9.17
CA ALA A 246 -11.39 9.36 -9.77
C ALA A 246 -12.58 8.54 -9.22
N PRO A 247 -13.34 7.84 -10.08
CA PRO A 247 -14.53 7.10 -9.67
C PRO A 247 -14.18 5.85 -8.86
N VAL A 248 -14.81 5.70 -7.70
CA VAL A 248 -14.74 4.49 -6.87
C VAL A 248 -15.97 3.64 -7.16
N LYS A 249 -15.75 2.41 -7.66
CA LYS A 249 -16.81 1.54 -8.16
C LYS A 249 -16.61 0.09 -7.74
N ALA A 250 -17.70 -0.65 -7.60
CA ALA A 250 -17.63 -2.11 -7.60
C ALA A 250 -17.77 -2.64 -9.03
N ILE A 251 -17.06 -3.72 -9.35
CA ILE A 251 -17.03 -4.34 -10.68
C ILE A 251 -17.55 -5.78 -10.54
N ALA A 252 -18.66 -6.05 -11.19
CA ALA A 252 -19.26 -7.38 -11.29
C ALA A 252 -18.49 -8.27 -12.28
N GLU A 253 -18.70 -9.58 -12.19
CA GLU A 253 -18.01 -10.59 -13.03
C GLU A 253 -18.33 -10.46 -14.53
N ASN A 254 -19.48 -9.88 -14.88
CA ASN A 254 -19.87 -9.56 -16.25
C ASN A 254 -19.35 -8.18 -16.72
N GLY A 255 -18.55 -7.49 -15.90
CA GLY A 255 -18.06 -6.13 -16.18
C GLY A 255 -19.03 -5.01 -15.80
N GLU A 256 -20.22 -5.32 -15.28
CA GLU A 256 -21.17 -4.30 -14.80
C GLU A 256 -20.57 -3.50 -13.64
N ILE A 257 -20.81 -2.19 -13.66
CA ILE A 257 -20.24 -1.22 -12.73
C ILE A 257 -21.33 -0.76 -11.77
N LEU A 258 -21.07 -0.88 -10.47
CA LEU A 258 -21.94 -0.37 -9.41
C LEU A 258 -21.29 0.84 -8.74
N ASP A 259 -22.10 1.83 -8.43
CA ASP A 259 -21.69 3.06 -7.78
C ASP A 259 -21.40 2.83 -6.31
N ILE A 260 -20.23 3.25 -5.82
CA ILE A 260 -19.99 3.33 -4.37
C ILE A 260 -20.40 4.71 -3.88
N LYS A 261 -21.35 4.73 -2.95
CA LYS A 261 -21.90 5.95 -2.36
C LYS A 261 -21.86 5.90 -0.83
N ALA A 262 -21.76 7.06 -0.20
CA ALA A 262 -22.08 7.20 1.22
C ALA A 262 -23.51 7.73 1.38
N ILE A 263 -24.28 7.14 2.29
CA ILE A 263 -25.70 7.42 2.46
C ILE A 263 -25.92 8.05 3.83
N HIS A 264 -26.34 9.31 3.81
CA HIS A 264 -26.67 10.10 4.98
C HIS A 264 -27.96 9.59 5.64
N ALA A 265 -28.17 9.97 6.91
CA ALA A 265 -29.32 9.47 7.68
C ALA A 265 -30.67 10.00 7.15
N ASP A 266 -30.68 11.18 6.53
CA ASP A 266 -31.84 11.80 5.88
C ASP A 266 -32.06 11.31 4.44
N GLY A 267 -31.23 10.39 3.95
CA GLY A 267 -31.33 9.83 2.60
C GLY A 267 -30.46 10.54 1.55
N GLU A 268 -29.74 11.61 1.90
CA GLU A 268 -28.77 12.22 0.98
C GLU A 268 -27.69 11.21 0.56
N ILE A 269 -27.33 11.22 -0.73
CA ILE A 269 -26.37 10.31 -1.34
C ILE A 269 -25.13 11.10 -1.76
N LEU A 270 -23.98 10.74 -1.20
CA LEU A 270 -22.70 11.36 -1.49
C LEU A 270 -21.85 10.46 -2.38
N ASP A 271 -21.17 11.07 -3.33
CA ASP A 271 -20.22 10.39 -4.20
C ASP A 271 -18.98 9.97 -3.42
N VAL A 272 -18.55 8.72 -3.56
CA VAL A 272 -17.24 8.27 -3.07
C VAL A 272 -16.23 8.32 -4.21
N LYS A 273 -15.12 9.04 -4.00
CA LYS A 273 -14.12 9.31 -5.05
C LYS A 273 -12.69 9.19 -4.52
N GLY A 274 -11.76 8.86 -5.41
CA GLY A 274 -10.33 9.09 -5.22
C GLY A 274 -9.99 10.56 -5.47
N ILE A 275 -9.34 11.22 -4.50
CA ILE A 275 -9.17 12.69 -4.53
C ILE A 275 -7.73 13.16 -4.79
N GLN A 276 -6.74 12.45 -4.27
CA GLN A 276 -5.33 12.87 -4.27
C GLN A 276 -4.45 11.64 -4.13
N ARG A 277 -3.35 11.61 -4.88
CA ARG A 277 -2.31 10.59 -4.79
C ARG A 277 -1.13 11.10 -3.96
N ASP A 278 -0.74 10.32 -2.97
CA ASP A 278 0.44 10.53 -2.14
C ASP A 278 1.30 9.25 -2.19
N GLY A 279 2.32 9.25 -3.07
CA GLY A 279 3.12 8.06 -3.37
C GLY A 279 2.29 6.91 -3.95
N ASN A 280 2.27 5.77 -3.25
CA ASN A 280 1.51 4.57 -3.64
C ASN A 280 0.05 4.56 -3.18
N ILE A 281 -0.39 5.59 -2.46
CA ILE A 281 -1.76 5.68 -1.92
C ILE A 281 -2.55 6.75 -2.68
N MET A 282 -3.81 6.46 -2.92
CA MET A 282 -4.82 7.44 -3.30
C MET A 282 -5.85 7.59 -2.18
N HIS A 283 -6.04 8.82 -1.71
CA HIS A 283 -7.01 9.14 -0.68
C HIS A 283 -8.42 8.98 -1.23
N ILE A 284 -9.29 8.32 -0.46
CA ILE A 284 -10.70 8.13 -0.81
C ILE A 284 -11.54 8.95 0.17
N LYS A 285 -12.50 9.70 -0.37
CA LYS A 285 -13.43 10.51 0.41
C LYS A 285 -14.85 10.38 -0.15
N ALA A 286 -15.85 10.53 0.73
CA ALA A 286 -17.18 10.91 0.29
C ALA A 286 -17.24 12.43 0.14
N ILE A 287 -17.89 12.90 -0.93
CA ILE A 287 -17.91 14.31 -1.35
C ILE A 287 -19.33 14.88 -1.15
N GLY A 288 -19.44 15.87 -0.27
CA GLY A 288 -20.64 16.68 -0.06
C GLY A 288 -20.89 17.65 -1.21
N LYS A 289 -22.12 18.17 -1.30
CA LYS A 289 -22.50 19.19 -2.30
C LYS A 289 -21.73 20.50 -2.15
N ASP A 290 -21.31 20.82 -0.93
CA ASP A 290 -20.47 21.94 -0.54
C ASP A 290 -18.96 21.62 -0.62
N GLU A 291 -18.59 20.58 -1.36
CA GLU A 291 -17.24 20.02 -1.46
C GLU A 291 -16.64 19.52 -0.13
N THR A 292 -17.45 19.37 0.93
CA THR A 292 -16.97 18.74 2.17
C THR A 292 -16.49 17.31 1.91
N ARG A 293 -15.41 16.93 2.59
CA ARG A 293 -14.72 15.65 2.34
C ARG A 293 -14.70 14.80 3.59
N LEU A 294 -15.43 13.68 3.55
CA LEU A 294 -15.57 12.77 4.67
C LEU A 294 -14.60 11.60 4.50
N GLY A 295 -13.88 11.24 5.56
CA GLY A 295 -12.97 10.10 5.53
C GLY A 295 -13.73 8.78 5.40
N ILE A 296 -13.28 7.88 4.53
CA ILE A 296 -13.83 6.52 4.50
C ILE A 296 -13.00 5.63 5.44
N LYS A 297 -13.68 4.98 6.38
CA LYS A 297 -13.10 4.10 7.38
C LYS A 297 -13.73 2.72 7.32
N ALA A 298 -12.94 1.68 7.56
CA ALA A 298 -13.44 0.36 7.91
C ALA A 298 -13.47 0.23 9.43
N ILE A 299 -14.57 -0.25 10.00
CA ILE A 299 -14.80 -0.29 11.44
C ILE A 299 -15.23 -1.70 11.87
N SER A 300 -14.48 -2.29 12.78
CA SER A 300 -14.80 -3.58 13.40
C SER A 300 -16.01 -3.47 14.33
N SER A 301 -16.60 -4.60 14.74
CA SER A 301 -17.65 -4.63 15.77
C SER A 301 -17.11 -4.18 17.14
N THR A 302 -15.81 -4.41 17.38
CA THR A 302 -15.07 -4.03 18.59
C THR A 302 -14.56 -2.59 18.58
N GLY A 303 -14.84 -1.80 17.53
CA GLY A 303 -14.49 -0.38 17.46
C GLY A 303 -13.07 -0.07 16.96
N ASN A 304 -12.38 -1.02 16.32
CA ASN A 304 -11.13 -0.75 15.62
C ASN A 304 -11.39 -0.03 14.30
N PHE A 305 -10.54 0.95 13.94
CA PHE A 305 -10.71 1.79 12.75
C PHE A 305 -9.53 1.71 11.81
N TYR A 306 -9.79 1.38 10.54
CA TYR A 306 -8.80 1.36 9.48
C TYR A 306 -9.10 2.44 8.45
N ASP A 307 -8.05 2.98 7.83
CA ASP A 307 -8.18 3.89 6.70
C ASP A 307 -8.50 3.13 5.43
N VAL A 308 -9.53 3.55 4.70
CA VAL A 308 -9.83 3.00 3.36
C VAL A 308 -9.14 3.85 2.30
N LYS A 309 -8.27 3.21 1.53
CA LYS A 309 -7.36 3.86 0.59
C LYS A 309 -7.32 3.10 -0.74
N GLY A 310 -7.04 3.83 -1.82
CA GLY A 310 -6.62 3.22 -3.08
C GLY A 310 -5.14 2.91 -3.03
N ILE A 311 -4.73 1.70 -3.39
CA ILE A 311 -3.34 1.26 -3.49
C ILE A 311 -2.99 1.08 -4.95
N ILE A 312 -2.00 1.84 -5.40
CA ILE A 312 -1.47 1.79 -6.76
C ILE A 312 -0.36 0.76 -6.77
N ALA A 313 -0.60 -0.39 -7.40
CA ALA A 313 0.34 -1.50 -7.47
C ALA A 313 1.10 -1.53 -8.79
N GLN A 314 0.45 -1.10 -9.88
CA GLN A 314 0.97 -1.13 -11.25
C GLN A 314 0.27 -0.07 -12.09
N ASP A 315 0.89 0.36 -13.19
CA ASP A 315 0.42 1.48 -14.00
C ASP A 315 -0.83 1.16 -14.82
N LYS A 316 -1.04 -0.11 -15.21
CA LYS A 316 -2.20 -0.55 -15.96
C LYS A 316 -2.70 -1.89 -15.46
N ALA A 317 -4.00 -1.97 -15.18
CA ALA A 317 -4.65 -3.19 -14.75
C ALA A 317 -6.11 -3.20 -15.20
N ALA A 318 -6.65 -4.39 -15.45
CA ALA A 318 -8.06 -4.57 -15.74
C ALA A 318 -8.61 -5.79 -15.01
N ILE A 319 -9.91 -5.78 -14.74
CA ILE A 319 -10.65 -6.93 -14.22
C ILE A 319 -12.00 -6.99 -14.92
N TYR A 320 -12.36 -8.14 -15.48
CA TYR A 320 -13.60 -8.33 -16.25
C TYR A 320 -13.79 -7.27 -17.36
N GLY A 321 -12.71 -6.92 -18.05
CA GLY A 321 -12.72 -5.92 -19.13
C GLY A 321 -12.74 -4.46 -18.66
N VAL A 322 -12.81 -4.19 -17.35
CA VAL A 322 -12.83 -2.84 -16.80
C VAL A 322 -11.44 -2.43 -16.31
N ALA A 323 -10.90 -1.37 -16.91
CA ALA A 323 -9.62 -0.79 -16.52
C ALA A 323 -9.72 -0.08 -15.16
N TYR A 324 -8.69 -0.25 -14.32
CA TYR A 324 -8.62 0.40 -13.03
C TYR A 324 -7.22 0.90 -12.68
N LYS A 325 -7.21 1.99 -11.91
CA LYS A 325 -6.00 2.71 -11.47
C LYS A 325 -5.48 2.22 -10.12
N ALA A 326 -6.37 1.80 -9.22
CA ALA A 326 -5.98 1.39 -7.87
C ALA A 326 -6.88 0.31 -7.27
N HIS A 327 -6.29 -0.55 -6.44
CA HIS A 327 -7.02 -1.51 -5.60
C HIS A 327 -7.52 -0.80 -4.35
N ILE A 328 -8.76 -1.01 -3.91
CA ILE A 328 -9.22 -0.41 -2.66
C ILE A 328 -9.02 -1.39 -1.50
N LYS A 329 -8.32 -0.94 -0.47
CA LYS A 329 -7.98 -1.72 0.73
C LYS A 329 -8.24 -0.92 1.99
N ALA A 330 -8.45 -1.61 3.10
CA ALA A 330 -8.34 -0.97 4.42
C ALA A 330 -6.99 -1.29 5.05
N LEU A 331 -6.32 -0.28 5.58
CA LEU A 331 -5.00 -0.33 6.20
C LEU A 331 -5.07 0.16 7.65
N PRO A 332 -4.21 -0.35 8.57
CA PRO A 332 -4.09 0.22 9.89
C PRO A 332 -3.75 1.71 9.81
N GLN A 333 -4.27 2.48 10.77
CA GLN A 333 -3.99 3.92 10.83
C GLN A 333 -2.51 4.16 11.15
N GLN A 334 -2.00 5.31 10.71
CA GLN A 334 -0.71 5.77 11.22
C GLN A 334 -0.93 6.26 12.66
N PRO A 335 -0.01 5.92 13.59
CA PRO A 335 0.04 6.57 14.89
C PRO A 335 0.37 8.05 14.79
#